data_AF-A0A0C3EIV6-F1
#
_entry.id   AF-A0A0C3EIV6-F1
#
_cell.length_a   1.000
_cell.length_b   1.000
_cell.length_c   1.000
_cell.angle_alpha   90.00
_cell.angle_beta   90.00
_cell.angle_gamma   90.00
#
_symmetry.space_group_name_H-M   'P 1'
#
loop_
_entity.id
_entity.type
_entity.pdbx_description
1 polymer ?
#
loop_
_entity_poly.entity_id
_entity_poly.type
_entity_poly.pdbx_seq_one_letter_code
_entity_poly.pdbx_strand_id
1 'polypeptide(L)'
;MSTEALLTLDGIIAGAVVEGSMTKAMYIDYLAFTVLPQYSAFPGLLSVLVMDNVKIHHRQEILNLVAEFGMHMHWFLCCSDC
;
A
#
# COMPACT_ATOMS: atom_id res chain seq x y z
N MET A 1 9.42 12.49 -11.51
CA MET A 1 9.36 11.02 -11.60
C MET A 1 9.08 10.54 -10.19
N SER A 2 8.03 9.76 -10.03
CA SER A 2 7.64 9.13 -8.77
C SER A 2 7.90 7.63 -8.88
N THR A 3 8.27 7.01 -7.78
CA THR A 3 8.54 5.58 -7.71
C THR A 3 7.90 5.02 -6.47
N GLU A 4 7.13 3.97 -6.67
CA GLU A 4 6.38 3.27 -5.64
C GLU A 4 6.87 1.82 -5.64
N ALA A 5 7.15 1.28 -4.47
CA ALA A 5 7.67 -0.06 -4.32
C ALA A 5 6.91 -0.80 -3.22
N LEU A 6 6.69 -2.08 -3.46
CA LEU A 6 6.11 -3.01 -2.52
C LEU A 6 7.22 -3.86 -1.90
N LEU A 7 7.42 -3.68 -0.60
CA LEU A 7 8.50 -4.29 0.18
C LEU A 7 7.95 -5.40 1.07
N THR A 8 8.63 -6.54 1.08
CA THR A 8 8.45 -7.62 2.05
C THR A 8 9.78 -7.88 2.77
N LEU A 9 9.79 -8.82 3.71
CA LEU A 9 11.03 -9.28 4.35
C LEU A 9 12.00 -9.95 3.36
N ASP A 10 11.50 -10.42 2.21
CA ASP A 10 12.30 -11.06 1.17
C ASP A 10 12.74 -10.08 0.06
N GLY A 11 12.40 -8.80 0.19
CA GLY A 11 12.82 -7.73 -0.73
C GLY A 11 11.66 -7.04 -1.45
N ILE A 12 11.97 -6.39 -2.58
CA ILE A 12 10.99 -5.70 -3.42
C ILE A 12 10.31 -6.73 -4.33
N ILE A 13 8.99 -6.84 -4.25
CA ILE A 13 8.22 -7.81 -5.05
C ILE A 13 7.37 -7.17 -6.15
N ALA A 14 7.14 -5.85 -6.08
CA ALA A 14 6.46 -5.09 -7.12
C ALA A 14 6.86 -3.62 -7.07
N GLY A 15 6.64 -2.89 -8.17
CA GLY A 15 6.88 -1.45 -8.22
C GLY A 15 6.19 -0.78 -9.39
N ALA A 16 6.05 0.54 -9.30
CA ALA A 16 5.59 1.42 -10.36
C ALA A 16 6.57 2.59 -10.49
N VAL A 17 6.80 3.03 -11.73
CA VAL A 17 7.53 4.25 -12.03
C VAL A 17 6.66 5.10 -12.91
N VAL A 18 6.40 6.33 -12.47
CA VAL A 18 5.52 7.24 -13.18
C VAL A 18 6.24 8.56 -13.45
N GLU A 19 6.09 9.07 -14.68
CA GLU A 19 6.59 10.40 -15.01
C GLU A 19 5.77 11.47 -14.28
N GLY A 20 6.43 12.48 -13.71
CA GLY A 20 5.77 13.43 -12.81
C GLY A 20 5.50 12.85 -11.42
N SER A 21 4.29 13.08 -10.90
CA SER A 21 3.85 12.70 -9.55
C SER A 21 2.79 11.60 -9.61
N MET A 22 2.86 10.64 -8.69
CA MET A 22 1.81 9.64 -8.51
C MET A 22 0.50 10.32 -8.05
N THR A 23 -0.52 10.23 -8.90
CA THR A 23 -1.85 10.77 -8.56
C THR A 23 -2.61 9.77 -7.70
N LYS A 24 -3.65 10.27 -7.03
CA LYS A 24 -4.57 9.44 -6.24
C LYS A 24 -5.18 8.28 -7.05
N ALA A 25 -5.63 8.54 -8.27
CA ALA A 25 -6.24 7.51 -9.12
C ALA A 25 -5.22 6.44 -9.51
N MET A 26 -4.02 6.86 -9.94
CA MET A 26 -2.93 5.93 -10.28
C MET A 26 -2.50 5.09 -9.06
N TYR A 27 -2.53 5.67 -7.87
CA TYR A 27 -2.21 4.95 -6.64
C TYR A 27 -3.27 3.88 -6.30
N ILE A 28 -4.55 4.18 -6.48
CA ILE A 28 -5.64 3.21 -6.31
C ILE A 28 -5.50 2.07 -7.31
N ASP A 29 -5.20 2.38 -8.58
CA ASP A 29 -4.96 1.36 -9.61
C ASP A 29 -3.75 0.49 -9.26
N TYR A 30 -2.66 1.10 -8.80
CA TYR A 30 -1.49 0.38 -8.33
C TYR A 30 -1.84 -0.58 -7.18
N LEU A 31 -2.63 -0.14 -6.20
CA LEU A 31 -3.09 -1.01 -5.12
C LEU A 31 -3.94 -2.17 -5.65
N ALA A 32 -5.00 -1.87 -6.43
CA ALA A 32 -5.98 -2.85 -6.87
C ALA A 32 -5.39 -3.90 -7.81
N PHE A 33 -4.49 -3.51 -8.71
CA PHE A 33 -4.02 -4.38 -9.79
C PHE A 33 -2.61 -4.93 -9.54
N THR A 34 -1.80 -4.29 -8.70
CA THR A 34 -0.40 -4.69 -8.49
C THR A 34 -0.14 -5.18 -7.08
N VAL A 35 -0.64 -4.49 -6.04
CA VAL A 35 -0.29 -4.79 -4.65
C VAL A 35 -1.19 -5.86 -4.06
N LEU A 36 -2.50 -5.60 -3.97
CA LEU A 36 -3.44 -6.45 -3.23
C LEU A 36 -3.59 -7.88 -3.79
N PRO A 37 -3.50 -8.12 -5.12
CA PRO A 37 -3.56 -9.48 -5.65
C PRO A 37 -2.37 -10.38 -5.28
N GLN A 38 -1.27 -9.83 -4.76
CA GLN A 38 -0.07 -10.60 -4.37
C GLN A 38 -0.22 -11.29 -3.01
N TYR A 39 -1.33 -11.04 -2.30
CA TYR A 39 -1.46 -11.34 -0.88
C TYR A 39 -2.73 -12.09 -0.53
N SER A 40 -2.76 -12.60 0.70
CA SER A 40 -3.90 -13.36 1.23
C SER A 40 -4.71 -12.54 2.24
N ALA A 41 -5.99 -12.88 2.38
CA ALA A 41 -6.82 -12.35 3.46
C ALA A 41 -6.22 -12.68 4.84
N PHE A 42 -6.41 -11.79 5.82
CA PHE A 42 -5.90 -11.96 7.18
C PHE A 42 -6.55 -13.18 7.88
N PRO A 43 -5.77 -14.03 8.59
CA PRO A 43 -4.35 -13.91 8.98
C PRO A 43 -3.36 -14.65 8.06
N GLY A 44 -3.63 -14.71 6.76
CA GLY A 44 -2.78 -15.39 5.79
C GLY A 44 -1.41 -14.74 5.55
N LEU A 45 -0.62 -15.34 4.65
CA LEU A 45 0.71 -14.82 4.32
C LEU A 45 0.61 -13.40 3.74
N LEU A 46 1.43 -12.49 4.27
CA LEU A 46 1.53 -11.09 3.84
C LEU A 46 0.18 -10.33 3.89
N SER A 47 -0.71 -10.72 4.81
CA SER A 47 -2.07 -10.18 4.91
C SER A 47 -2.19 -8.81 5.58
N VAL A 48 -1.06 -8.16 5.88
CA VAL A 48 -1.00 -6.85 6.56
C VAL A 48 -0.20 -5.89 5.68
N LEU A 49 -0.87 -4.85 5.17
CA LEU A 49 -0.25 -3.76 4.46
C LEU A 49 0.18 -2.67 5.44
N VAL A 50 1.46 -2.32 5.45
CA VAL A 50 2.01 -1.27 6.32
C VAL A 50 2.45 -0.07 5.48
N MET A 51 1.93 1.11 5.78
CA MET A 51 2.20 2.36 5.04
C MET A 51 2.71 3.47 5.97
N ASP A 52 3.24 4.56 5.41
CA ASP A 52 3.50 5.76 6.20
C ASP A 52 2.18 6.43 6.67
N ASN A 53 2.25 7.34 7.64
CA ASN A 53 1.06 7.98 8.22
C ASN A 53 0.52 9.17 7.39
N VAL A 54 0.79 9.25 6.09
CA VAL A 54 0.35 10.39 5.27
C VAL A 54 -1.16 10.33 5.03
N LYS A 55 -1.81 11.51 5.10
CA LYS A 55 -3.28 11.70 5.00
C LYS A 55 -3.94 10.98 3.82
N ILE A 56 -3.23 10.79 2.71
CA ILE A 56 -3.79 10.13 1.54
C ILE A 56 -4.11 8.66 1.80
N HIS A 57 -3.34 7.97 2.65
CA HIS A 57 -3.55 6.56 2.98
C HIS A 57 -4.73 6.32 3.94
N HIS A 58 -5.26 7.38 4.56
CA HIS A 58 -6.41 7.34 5.46
C HIS A 58 -7.74 7.56 4.74
N ARG A 59 -7.74 7.66 3.41
CA ARG A 59 -8.97 7.86 2.62
C ARG A 59 -9.82 6.59 2.66
N GLN A 60 -11.13 6.76 2.90
CA GLN A 60 -12.06 5.65 3.08
C GLN A 60 -12.09 4.67 1.91
N GLU A 61 -11.96 5.16 0.69
CA GLU A 61 -11.87 4.34 -0.53
C GLU A 61 -10.66 3.38 -0.55
N ILE A 62 -9.51 3.78 0.00
CA ILE A 62 -8.34 2.91 0.12
C ILE A 62 -8.61 1.85 1.19
N LEU A 63 -9.18 2.26 2.33
CA LEU A 63 -9.55 1.32 3.39
C LEU A 63 -10.58 0.29 2.91
N ASN A 64 -11.57 0.73 2.16
CA ASN A 64 -12.60 -0.15 1.57
C ASN A 64 -11.96 -1.13 0.60
N LEU A 65 -11.09 -0.64 -0.31
CA LEU A 65 -10.39 -1.49 -1.27
C LEU A 65 -9.53 -2.56 -0.57
N VAL A 66 -8.77 -2.20 0.46
CA VAL A 66 -7.96 -3.16 1.23
C VAL A 66 -8.86 -4.18 1.96
N ALA A 67 -9.98 -3.72 2.53
CA ALA A 67 -10.94 -4.58 3.21
C ALA A 67 -11.68 -5.54 2.26
N GLU A 68 -11.94 -5.14 1.01
CA GLU A 68 -12.51 -6.01 -0.03
C GLU A 68 -11.61 -7.22 -0.34
N PHE A 69 -10.30 -7.06 -0.19
CA PHE A 69 -9.32 -8.16 -0.28
C PHE A 69 -9.14 -8.93 1.03
N GLY A 70 -9.88 -8.57 2.09
CA GLY A 70 -9.78 -9.20 3.41
C GLY A 70 -8.46 -8.92 4.13
N MET A 71 -7.70 -7.91 3.70
CA MET A 71 -6.41 -7.54 4.27
C MET A 71 -6.57 -6.48 5.37
N HIS A 72 -5.57 -6.38 6.24
CA HIS A 72 -5.50 -5.32 7.26
C HIS A 72 -4.51 -4.24 6.82
N MET A 73 -4.83 -2.98 7.12
CA MET A 73 -3.94 -1.84 6.89
C MET A 73 -3.46 -1.25 8.22
N HIS A 74 -2.16 -1.03 8.34
CA HIS A 74 -1.52 -0.37 9.47
C HIS A 74 -0.64 0.78 8.98
N TRP A 75 -0.46 1.80 9.83
CA TRP A 75 0.41 2.94 9.52
C TRP A 75 1.58 3.00 10.49
N PHE A 76 2.77 3.29 9.96
CA PHE A 76 3.91 3.67 10.78
C PHE A 76 3.65 5.05 11.35
N LEU A 77 3.49 5.14 12.67
CA LEU A 77 3.68 6.39 13.37
C LEU A 77 5.18 6.71 13.28
N CYS A 78 5.53 7.76 12.53
CA CYS A 78 6.90 8.27 12.59
C CYS A 78 7.17 8.65 14.05
N CYS A 79 8.21 8.08 14.65
CA CYS A 79 8.73 8.57 15.93
C CYS A 79 9.07 10.05 15.70
N SER A 80 8.40 10.95 16.40
CA SER A 80 8.63 12.40 16.29
C SER A 80 9.97 12.85 16.87
N ASP A 81 10.77 11.91 17.41
CA ASP A 81 12.03 12.16 18.12
C ASP A 81 13.27 11.61 17.37
N CYS A 82 13.19 11.44 16.04
CA CYS A 82 14.35 11.14 15.19
C CYS A 82 14.86 12.40 14.47
#